data_AF-A0A534P3N0-F1
#
_entry.id   AF-A0A534P3N0-F1
#
_cell.length_a   1.000
_cell.length_b   1.000
_cell.length_c   1.000
_cell.angle_alpha   90.00
_cell.angle_beta   90.00
_cell.angle_gamma   90.00
#
_symmetry.space_group_name_H-M   'P 1'
#
loop_
_entity.id
_entity.type
_entity.pdbx_description
1 polymer ?
#
loop_
_entity_poly.entity_id
_entity_poly.type
_entity_poly.pdbx_seq_one_letter_code
_entity_poly.pdbx_strand_id
1 'polypeptide(L)'
;ARAASGVVVAVEGKTSYVLTNEHVVQREGLKGAASFQVVVERPNVHRLPAHVMAEGRVPDADLALLAVEGEALTPATIASEDQVDIGDDVVVVGAPYGRSLSVSAGIVSQLEVDEQDVQRSMKTDAPIGYGASGGGVFDVPSGKLVGLVEGYRTAKVAFGGISKDDFSFDVPMPGETFLSPPAKIRSFLMQSGVGRLAGLRRGSAMAESPQRTDPVARQQ
;
A
#
# COMPACT_ATOMS: atom_id res chain seq x y z
N ALA A 1 15.01 4.86 15.18
CA ALA A 1 14.69 4.09 13.95
C ALA A 1 13.26 4.42 13.54
N ARG A 2 13.01 4.82 12.28
CA ARG A 2 11.64 4.91 11.77
C ARG A 2 11.23 3.52 11.29
N ALA A 3 10.05 3.09 11.69
CA ALA A 3 9.46 1.84 11.25
C ALA A 3 8.46 2.11 10.13
N ALA A 4 8.33 1.13 9.25
CA ALA A 4 7.38 1.11 8.16
C ALA A 4 6.91 -0.33 7.95
N SER A 5 5.90 -0.49 7.11
CA SER A 5 5.30 -1.77 6.77
C SER A 5 5.72 -2.19 5.36
N GLY A 6 5.49 -3.47 5.05
CA GLY A 6 5.70 -3.99 3.72
C GLY A 6 4.86 -5.23 3.46
N VAL A 7 4.62 -5.53 2.19
CA VAL A 7 3.84 -6.68 1.73
C VAL A 7 4.69 -7.58 0.86
N VAL A 8 4.77 -8.86 1.18
CA VAL A 8 5.42 -9.86 0.33
C VAL A 8 4.54 -10.07 -0.91
N VAL A 9 5.10 -9.94 -2.10
CA VAL A 9 4.35 -10.05 -3.37
C VAL A 9 4.85 -11.18 -4.28
N ALA A 10 6.08 -11.66 -4.07
CA ALA A 10 6.64 -12.74 -4.85
C ALA A 10 7.75 -13.45 -4.07
N VAL A 11 8.10 -14.64 -4.52
CA VAL A 11 9.23 -15.43 -3.99
C VAL A 11 9.97 -16.11 -5.15
N GLU A 12 11.30 -16.09 -5.09
CA GLU A 12 12.17 -16.88 -5.94
C GLU A 12 13.21 -17.61 -5.06
N GLY A 13 13.10 -18.93 -4.96
CA GLY A 13 13.98 -19.72 -4.09
C GLY A 13 13.86 -19.33 -2.61
N LYS A 14 14.92 -18.72 -2.05
CA LYS A 14 14.96 -18.20 -0.67
C LYS A 14 14.91 -16.68 -0.59
N THR A 15 14.60 -16.03 -1.71
CA THR A 15 14.47 -14.58 -1.80
C THR A 15 13.00 -14.23 -1.88
N SER A 16 12.53 -13.41 -0.95
CA SER A 16 11.18 -12.87 -0.94
C SER A 16 11.19 -11.42 -1.38
N TYR A 17 10.28 -11.04 -2.28
CA TYR A 17 10.16 -9.67 -2.78
C TYR A 17 9.05 -8.95 -2.02
N VAL A 18 9.40 -7.80 -1.42
CA VAL A 18 8.52 -7.05 -0.53
C VAL A 18 8.29 -5.64 -1.08
N LEU A 19 7.03 -5.27 -1.27
CA LEU A 19 6.63 -3.91 -1.56
C LEU A 19 6.61 -3.07 -0.29
N THR A 20 7.07 -1.83 -0.41
CA THR A 20 6.96 -0.77 0.61
C THR A 20 6.94 0.59 -0.11
N ASN A 21 7.06 1.70 0.62
CA ASN A 21 7.15 3.02 0.01
C ASN A 21 8.60 3.44 -0.28
N GLU A 22 8.77 4.27 -1.31
CA GLU A 22 10.06 4.86 -1.67
C GLU A 22 10.58 5.82 -0.59
N HIS A 23 9.71 6.66 -0.03
CA HIS A 23 10.10 7.59 1.02
C HIS A 23 10.57 6.92 2.32
N VAL A 24 10.28 5.62 2.49
CA VAL A 24 10.77 4.80 3.61
C VAL A 24 12.24 4.42 3.39
N VAL A 25 12.61 4.10 2.15
CA VAL A 25 13.94 3.57 1.81
C VAL A 25 14.95 4.65 1.39
N GLN A 26 14.49 5.81 0.89
CA GLN A 26 15.34 6.89 0.38
C GLN A 26 15.80 7.94 1.40
N ARG A 27 15.45 7.81 2.68
CA ARG A 27 15.73 8.90 3.64
C ARG A 27 17.23 9.19 3.78
N GLU A 28 17.53 10.47 4.03
CA GLU A 28 18.88 11.01 4.23
C GLU A 28 19.77 10.07 5.07
N GLY A 29 20.92 9.68 4.50
CA GLY A 29 21.86 8.74 5.12
C GLY A 29 21.73 7.27 4.69
N LEU A 30 20.71 6.90 3.89
CA LEU A 30 20.50 5.52 3.40
C LEU A 30 20.86 5.32 1.92
N LYS A 31 21.22 6.39 1.18
CA LYS A 31 21.62 6.32 -0.23
C LYS A 31 22.87 5.44 -0.39
N GLY A 32 22.67 4.22 -0.91
CA GLY A 32 23.74 3.31 -1.35
C GLY A 32 24.24 2.28 -0.35
N ALA A 33 23.73 2.19 0.89
CA ALA A 33 24.28 1.27 1.90
C ALA A 33 23.28 0.70 2.93
N ALA A 34 21.98 0.78 2.70
CA ALA A 34 21.02 0.34 3.71
C ALA A 34 20.73 -1.17 3.61
N SER A 35 21.46 -1.98 4.39
CA SER A 35 20.96 -3.28 4.81
C SER A 35 19.71 -3.05 5.66
N PHE A 36 18.54 -3.33 5.12
CA PHE A 36 17.29 -3.29 5.87
C PHE A 36 17.17 -4.57 6.70
N GLN A 37 16.52 -4.46 7.87
CA GLN A 37 16.06 -5.64 8.60
C GLN A 37 14.55 -5.72 8.47
N VAL A 38 14.08 -6.77 7.81
CA VAL A 38 12.65 -7.09 7.80
C VAL A 38 12.36 -7.94 9.03
N VAL A 39 11.42 -7.45 9.83
CA VAL A 39 10.92 -8.15 11.01
C VAL A 39 9.69 -8.95 10.59
N VAL A 40 9.80 -10.27 10.63
CA VAL A 40 8.68 -11.18 10.34
C VAL A 40 8.17 -11.73 11.68
N GLU A 41 6.91 -11.41 12.00
CA GLU A 41 6.21 -11.98 13.16
C GLU A 41 5.56 -13.32 12.75
N ARG A 42 6.22 -14.42 13.12
CA ARG A 42 5.61 -15.76 13.25
C ARG A 42 5.65 -16.11 14.76
N PRO A 43 5.32 -17.31 15.29
CA PRO A 43 5.49 -17.58 16.73
C PRO A 43 6.83 -17.12 17.34
N ASN A 44 7.88 -16.93 16.51
CA ASN A 44 9.08 -16.17 16.84
C ASN A 44 9.31 -14.98 15.89
N VAL A 45 10.06 -13.99 16.37
CA VAL A 45 10.51 -12.82 15.60
C VAL A 45 11.78 -13.16 14.81
N HIS A 46 11.73 -13.01 13.49
CA HIS A 46 12.90 -13.20 12.62
C HIS A 46 13.35 -11.85 12.03
N ARG A 47 14.67 -11.62 11.99
CA ARG A 47 15.29 -10.46 11.34
C ARG A 47 16.02 -10.93 10.09
N LEU A 48 15.54 -10.53 8.93
CA LEU A 48 16.10 -10.91 7.64
C LEU A 48 16.79 -9.72 6.99
N PRO A 49 17.99 -9.89 6.39
CA PRO A 49 18.63 -8.86 5.60
C PRO A 49 17.81 -8.58 4.34
N ALA A 50 17.71 -7.30 3.98
CA ALA A 50 17.05 -6.88 2.76
C ALA A 50 17.78 -5.72 2.08
N HIS A 51 17.68 -5.68 0.76
CA HIS A 51 18.27 -4.64 -0.09
C HIS A 51 17.23 -4.07 -1.04
N VAL A 52 17.39 -2.80 -1.40
CA VAL A 52 16.53 -2.14 -2.39
C VAL A 52 16.86 -2.70 -3.78
N MET A 53 15.85 -3.27 -4.43
CA MET A 53 15.95 -3.83 -5.77
C MET A 53 15.45 -2.84 -6.82
N ALA A 54 14.34 -2.15 -6.54
CA ALA A 54 13.75 -1.19 -7.45
C ALA A 54 13.04 -0.07 -6.69
N GLU A 55 12.98 1.10 -7.32
CA GLU A 55 12.34 2.29 -6.79
C GLU A 55 11.44 2.87 -7.87
N GLY A 56 10.23 3.24 -7.48
CA GLY A 56 9.20 3.76 -8.36
C GLY A 56 9.59 5.10 -8.94
N ARG A 57 9.39 5.27 -10.24
CA ARG A 57 9.43 6.57 -10.91
C ARG A 57 8.03 6.89 -11.38
N VAL A 58 7.71 8.18 -11.54
CA VAL A 58 6.40 8.62 -12.08
C VAL A 58 6.05 7.78 -13.32
N PRO A 59 4.85 7.15 -13.38
CA PRO A 59 3.67 7.34 -12.52
C PRO A 59 3.64 6.52 -11.22
N ASP A 60 4.55 5.57 -11.04
CA ASP A 60 4.61 4.65 -9.89
C ASP A 60 5.31 5.27 -8.67
N ALA A 61 5.21 6.59 -8.52
CA ALA A 61 5.90 7.35 -7.47
C ALA A 61 5.54 6.82 -6.08
N ASP A 62 6.50 6.88 -5.17
CA ASP A 62 6.37 6.42 -3.79
C ASP A 62 6.24 4.90 -3.56
N LEU A 63 6.54 4.06 -4.56
CA LEU A 63 6.70 2.60 -4.38
C LEU A 63 8.18 2.18 -4.36
N ALA A 64 8.51 1.18 -3.55
CA ALA A 64 9.83 0.54 -3.56
C ALA A 64 9.69 -0.98 -3.44
N LEU A 65 10.64 -1.69 -4.01
CA LEU A 65 10.76 -3.13 -3.95
C LEU A 65 12.03 -3.53 -3.23
N LEU A 66 11.88 -4.31 -2.17
CA LEU A 66 12.97 -4.90 -1.42
C LEU A 66 13.11 -6.38 -1.80
N ALA A 67 14.35 -6.84 -1.93
CA ALA A 67 14.66 -8.26 -1.94
C ALA A 67 15.14 -8.66 -0.54
N VAL A 68 14.41 -9.59 0.07
CA VAL A 68 14.63 -10.10 1.43
C VAL A 68 15.20 -11.50 1.32
N GLU A 69 16.40 -11.71 1.87
CA GLU A 69 17.12 -12.98 1.74
C GLU A 69 16.97 -13.82 3.01
N GLY A 70 16.97 -15.14 2.83
CA GLY A 70 17.10 -16.12 3.92
C GLY A 70 15.86 -16.96 4.18
N GLU A 71 14.70 -16.54 3.68
CA GLU A 71 13.44 -17.27 3.86
C GLU A 71 12.44 -17.03 2.72
N ALA A 72 11.70 -18.09 2.35
CA ALA A 72 10.54 -18.00 1.48
C ALA A 72 9.29 -17.63 2.30
N LEU A 73 8.86 -16.38 2.18
CA LEU A 73 7.66 -15.87 2.85
C LEU A 73 6.42 -16.12 1.99
N THR A 74 5.22 -16.07 2.58
CA THR A 74 3.99 -16.28 1.81
C THR A 74 3.63 -14.99 1.04
N PRO A 75 3.60 -15.00 -0.31
CA PRO A 75 3.23 -13.82 -1.07
C PRO A 75 1.72 -13.58 -1.05
N ALA A 76 1.33 -12.31 -1.00
CA ALA A 76 -0.05 -11.88 -1.21
C ALA A 76 -0.44 -12.02 -2.69
N THR A 77 -1.70 -12.36 -2.94
CA THR A 77 -2.26 -12.32 -4.30
C THR A 77 -2.76 -10.91 -4.59
N ILE A 78 -2.33 -10.32 -5.70
CA ILE A 78 -2.70 -8.96 -6.09
C ILE A 78 -4.02 -9.00 -6.86
N ALA A 79 -4.97 -8.14 -6.50
CA ALA A 79 -6.24 -8.01 -7.22
C ALA A 79 -6.03 -7.45 -8.63
N SER A 80 -6.94 -7.76 -9.55
CA SER A 80 -7.01 -7.03 -10.82
C SER A 80 -7.72 -5.70 -10.64
N GLU A 81 -7.52 -4.79 -11.59
CA GLU A 81 -8.03 -3.40 -11.51
C GLU A 81 -9.57 -3.35 -11.54
N ASP A 82 -10.20 -4.31 -12.19
CA ASP A 82 -11.65 -4.50 -12.29
C ASP A 82 -12.28 -5.14 -11.03
N GLN A 83 -11.47 -5.43 -10.00
CA GLN A 83 -11.92 -6.04 -8.74
C GLN A 83 -11.97 -5.05 -7.57
N VAL A 84 -11.91 -3.75 -7.86
CA VAL A 84 -11.93 -2.71 -6.82
C VAL A 84 -12.87 -1.59 -7.24
N ASP A 85 -13.89 -1.37 -6.41
CA ASP A 85 -14.90 -0.34 -6.56
C ASP A 85 -15.07 0.48 -5.27
N ILE A 86 -15.62 1.69 -5.42
CA ILE A 86 -15.96 2.54 -4.27
C ILE A 86 -17.04 1.83 -3.46
N GLY A 87 -16.84 1.75 -2.15
CA GLY A 87 -17.72 1.05 -1.22
C GLY A 87 -17.29 -0.39 -0.88
N ASP A 88 -16.26 -0.93 -1.53
CA ASP A 88 -15.74 -2.25 -1.20
C ASP A 88 -15.13 -2.26 0.21
N ASP A 89 -15.49 -3.29 0.99
CA ASP A 89 -14.96 -3.52 2.34
C ASP A 89 -13.48 -3.92 2.29
N VAL A 90 -12.65 -3.17 3.00
CA VAL A 90 -11.20 -3.40 3.05
C VAL A 90 -10.68 -3.48 4.47
N VAL A 91 -9.61 -4.26 4.64
CA VAL A 91 -8.79 -4.25 5.84
C VAL A 91 -7.39 -3.75 5.53
N VAL A 92 -6.89 -2.87 6.38
CA VAL A 92 -5.52 -2.36 6.32
C VAL A 92 -4.69 -3.11 7.36
N VAL A 93 -3.60 -3.72 6.89
CA VAL A 93 -2.64 -4.43 7.73
C VAL A 93 -1.30 -3.72 7.66
N GLY A 94 -0.80 -3.31 8.82
CA GLY A 94 0.53 -2.68 8.95
C GLY A 94 1.07 -2.81 10.37
N ALA A 95 2.27 -2.31 10.61
CA ALA A 95 2.91 -2.29 11.93
C ALA A 95 3.18 -0.85 12.38
N PRO A 96 2.17 -0.15 12.93
CA PRO A 96 2.36 1.20 13.43
C PRO A 96 3.51 1.25 14.44
N TYR A 97 4.42 2.21 14.27
CA TYR A 97 5.64 2.35 15.08
C TYR A 97 6.58 1.13 15.12
N GLY A 98 6.40 0.13 14.25
CA GLY A 98 7.25 -1.07 14.20
C GLY A 98 7.13 -1.97 15.43
N ARG A 99 5.96 -1.93 16.09
CA ARG A 99 5.61 -2.83 17.19
C ARG A 99 4.94 -4.08 16.59
N SER A 100 3.76 -4.41 17.08
CA SER A 100 2.95 -5.53 16.57
C SER A 100 2.17 -5.13 15.32
N LEU A 101 1.83 -6.13 14.51
CA LEU A 101 0.85 -5.96 13.44
C LEU A 101 -0.49 -5.44 14.00
N SER A 102 -1.01 -4.42 13.34
CA SER A 102 -2.32 -3.82 13.57
C SER A 102 -3.18 -4.07 12.34
N VAL A 103 -4.45 -4.35 12.58
CA VAL A 103 -5.47 -4.46 11.56
C VAL A 103 -6.54 -3.41 11.82
N SER A 104 -6.89 -2.65 10.80
CA SER A 104 -8.05 -1.76 10.81
C SER A 104 -8.95 -2.07 9.62
N ALA A 105 -10.22 -1.69 9.71
CA ALA A 105 -11.21 -1.92 8.67
C ALA A 105 -11.82 -0.59 8.22
N GLY A 106 -12.27 -0.56 6.98
CA GLY A 106 -12.97 0.56 6.35
C GLY A 106 -13.47 0.14 4.97
N ILE A 107 -13.72 1.12 4.12
CA ILE A 107 -14.13 0.92 2.73
C ILE A 107 -13.18 1.64 1.78
N VAL A 108 -13.23 1.29 0.49
CA VAL A 108 -12.71 2.16 -0.57
C VAL A 108 -13.59 3.42 -0.62
N SER A 109 -13.05 4.54 -0.14
CA SER A 109 -13.79 5.80 0.00
C SER A 109 -13.76 6.65 -1.26
N GLN A 110 -12.67 6.55 -2.04
CA GLN A 110 -12.51 7.23 -3.33
C GLN A 110 -11.66 6.37 -4.25
N LEU A 111 -12.00 6.40 -5.54
CA LEU A 111 -11.21 5.82 -6.61
C LEU A 111 -11.24 6.78 -7.81
N GLU A 112 -10.06 7.17 -8.28
CA GLU A 112 -9.88 8.04 -9.44
C GLU A 112 -9.24 7.23 -10.57
N VAL A 113 -9.80 7.35 -11.77
CA VAL A 113 -9.33 6.71 -12.99
C VAL A 113 -8.99 7.76 -14.05
N ASP A 114 -8.07 7.46 -14.96
CA ASP A 114 -7.80 8.33 -16.11
C ASP A 114 -8.76 8.10 -17.29
N GLU A 115 -8.52 8.80 -18.40
CA GLU A 115 -9.34 8.69 -19.62
C GLU A 115 -9.39 7.29 -20.22
N GLN A 116 -8.43 6.42 -19.85
CA GLN A 116 -8.34 5.03 -20.28
C GLN A 116 -8.90 4.05 -19.23
N ASP A 117 -9.62 4.55 -18.22
CA ASP A 117 -10.17 3.77 -17.09
C ASP A 117 -9.09 3.09 -16.22
N VAL A 118 -7.86 3.61 -16.24
CA VAL A 118 -6.75 3.11 -15.42
C VAL A 118 -6.73 3.84 -14.08
N GLN A 119 -6.67 3.08 -12.99
CA GLN A 119 -6.67 3.63 -11.63
C GLN A 119 -5.44 4.49 -11.36
N ARG A 120 -5.66 5.75 -10.97
CA ARG A 120 -4.63 6.75 -10.68
C ARG A 120 -4.43 6.98 -9.20
N SER A 121 -5.52 7.11 -8.45
CA SER A 121 -5.48 7.34 -7.01
C SER A 121 -6.61 6.56 -6.33
N MET A 122 -6.37 6.13 -5.10
CA MET A 122 -7.35 5.42 -4.30
C MET A 122 -7.24 5.88 -2.85
N LYS A 123 -8.38 5.91 -2.16
CA LYS A 123 -8.44 6.23 -0.73
C LYS A 123 -9.32 5.27 0.04
N THR A 124 -9.08 5.21 1.33
CA THR A 124 -9.93 4.52 2.30
C THR A 124 -10.23 5.41 3.50
N ASP A 125 -11.33 5.10 4.20
CA ASP A 125 -11.65 5.66 5.50
C ASP A 125 -11.11 4.82 6.67
N ALA A 126 -10.47 3.67 6.38
CA ALA A 126 -9.85 2.84 7.40
C ALA A 126 -8.85 3.66 8.23
N PRO A 127 -8.95 3.63 9.58
CA PRO A 127 -8.07 4.40 10.44
C PRO A 127 -6.67 3.81 10.41
N ILE A 128 -5.66 4.64 10.19
CA ILE A 128 -4.26 4.25 10.21
C ILE A 128 -3.45 5.14 11.14
N GLY A 129 -2.33 4.61 11.63
CA GLY A 129 -1.36 5.34 12.45
C GLY A 129 -0.01 5.50 11.76
N TYR A 130 0.88 6.26 12.37
CA TYR A 130 2.26 6.38 11.91
C TYR A 130 2.95 5.01 11.82
N GLY A 131 3.62 4.74 10.69
CA GLY A 131 4.26 3.45 10.41
C GLY A 131 3.39 2.48 9.58
N ALA A 132 2.15 2.85 9.27
CA ALA A 132 1.32 2.13 8.31
C ALA A 132 1.76 2.31 6.85
N SER A 133 2.60 3.29 6.52
CA SER A 133 3.20 3.45 5.18
C SER A 133 3.88 2.15 4.75
N GLY A 134 3.52 1.66 3.57
CA GLY A 134 3.92 0.39 3.00
C GLY A 134 3.06 -0.79 3.47
N GLY A 135 2.03 -0.54 4.27
CA GLY A 135 1.06 -1.52 4.74
C GLY A 135 0.15 -1.99 3.61
N GLY A 136 -0.31 -3.23 3.69
CA GLY A 136 -1.19 -3.80 2.68
C GLY A 136 -2.65 -3.47 2.97
N VAL A 137 -3.39 -3.15 1.92
CA VAL A 137 -4.84 -3.03 1.95
C VAL A 137 -5.43 -4.24 1.23
N PHE A 138 -6.29 -4.99 1.90
CA PHE A 138 -6.83 -6.25 1.43
C PHE A 138 -8.34 -6.18 1.33
N ASP A 139 -8.88 -6.70 0.23
CA ASP A 139 -10.30 -6.91 0.05
C ASP A 139 -10.80 -7.97 1.04
N VAL A 140 -11.89 -7.68 1.75
CA VAL A 140 -12.42 -8.56 2.80
C VAL A 140 -12.94 -9.89 2.23
N PRO A 141 -13.77 -9.92 1.18
CA PRO A 141 -14.24 -11.15 0.56
C PRO A 141 -13.16 -12.09 0.02
N SER A 142 -12.16 -11.53 -0.68
CA SER A 142 -11.17 -12.34 -1.43
C SER A 142 -9.82 -12.47 -0.73
N GLY A 143 -9.50 -11.61 0.23
CA GLY A 143 -8.19 -11.52 0.87
C GLY A 143 -7.07 -11.06 -0.09
N LYS A 144 -7.41 -10.56 -1.28
CA LYS A 144 -6.43 -10.08 -2.25
C LYS A 144 -5.94 -8.69 -1.89
N LEU A 145 -4.69 -8.40 -2.21
CA LEU A 145 -4.09 -7.09 -2.07
C LEU A 145 -4.74 -6.14 -3.10
N VAL A 146 -5.50 -5.17 -2.60
CA VAL A 146 -6.16 -4.11 -3.38
C VAL A 146 -5.46 -2.77 -3.24
N GLY A 147 -4.45 -2.63 -2.41
CA GLY A 147 -3.66 -1.41 -2.37
C GLY A 147 -2.49 -1.45 -1.40
N LEU A 148 -1.66 -0.41 -1.47
CA LEU A 148 -0.57 -0.17 -0.53
C LEU A 148 -0.75 1.21 0.10
N VAL A 149 -0.66 1.31 1.43
CA VAL A 149 -0.77 2.58 2.13
C VAL A 149 0.41 3.48 1.80
N GLU A 150 0.14 4.70 1.33
CA GLU A 150 1.14 5.74 1.10
C GLU A 150 1.25 6.65 2.33
N GLY A 151 0.10 7.11 2.82
CA GLY A 151 0.01 8.00 3.96
C GLY A 151 -1.42 8.48 4.22
N TYR A 152 -1.58 9.53 5.01
CA TYR A 152 -2.88 10.12 5.33
C TYR A 152 -2.78 11.63 5.51
N ARG A 153 -3.90 12.33 5.30
CA ARG A 153 -3.99 13.76 5.57
C ARG A 153 -4.42 14.01 7.03
N THR A 154 -3.84 15.05 7.63
CA THR A 154 -4.27 15.56 8.95
C THR A 154 -4.83 16.96 8.84
N ALA A 155 -5.81 17.27 9.69
CA ALA A 155 -6.28 18.63 9.93
C ALA A 155 -5.61 19.18 11.20
N LYS A 156 -5.20 20.45 11.17
CA LYS A 156 -4.70 21.14 12.35
C LYS A 156 -5.87 21.71 13.13
N VAL A 157 -6.04 21.26 14.36
CA VAL A 157 -6.99 21.85 15.32
C VAL A 157 -6.19 22.74 16.26
N ALA A 158 -6.47 24.04 16.26
CA ALA A 158 -5.84 25.03 17.13
C ALA A 158 -6.83 25.55 18.16
N PHE A 159 -6.38 25.65 19.41
CA PHE A 159 -7.13 26.26 20.52
C PHE A 159 -6.39 27.52 20.93
N GLY A 160 -7.03 28.68 20.72
CA GLY A 160 -6.54 29.98 21.17
C GLY A 160 -7.56 30.64 22.11
N GLY A 161 -7.07 31.40 23.10
CA GLY A 161 -7.92 32.26 23.95
C GLY A 161 -8.06 31.86 25.43
N ILE A 162 -7.44 30.77 25.89
CA ILE A 162 -7.49 30.34 27.30
C ILE A 162 -6.14 30.54 28.03
N SER A 163 -5.02 30.70 27.30
CA SER A 163 -3.73 31.15 27.84
C SER A 163 -2.85 31.75 26.73
N LYS A 164 -1.69 32.31 27.09
CA LYS A 164 -0.73 32.99 26.19
C LYS A 164 -0.05 32.08 25.14
N ASP A 165 -0.26 30.76 25.22
CA ASP A 165 0.33 29.79 24.31
C ASP A 165 -0.75 29.21 23.40
N ASP A 166 -0.56 29.35 22.08
CA ASP A 166 -1.42 28.70 21.09
C ASP A 166 -1.09 27.20 21.05
N PHE A 167 -2.04 26.34 21.42
CA PHE A 167 -1.89 24.89 21.32
C PHE A 167 -2.52 24.38 20.04
N SER A 168 -1.80 23.52 19.31
CA SER A 168 -2.38 22.80 18.16
C SER A 168 -1.97 21.33 18.16
N PHE A 169 -2.85 20.48 17.63
CA PHE A 169 -2.54 19.09 17.34
C PHE A 169 -3.11 18.68 15.99
N ASP A 170 -2.45 17.70 15.38
CA ASP A 170 -2.84 17.12 14.09
C ASP A 170 -3.83 15.98 14.32
N VAL A 171 -4.99 16.04 13.65
CA VAL A 171 -6.03 15.01 13.70
C VAL A 171 -6.12 14.32 12.34
N PRO A 172 -6.01 12.98 12.25
CA PRO A 172 -6.25 12.26 11.00
C PRO A 172 -7.65 12.57 10.45
N MET A 173 -7.74 12.83 9.14
CA MET A 173 -9.03 13.05 8.49
C MET A 173 -9.58 11.71 7.96
N PRO A 174 -10.79 11.29 8.40
CA PRO A 174 -11.45 10.11 7.84
C PRO A 174 -11.62 10.23 6.33
N GLY A 175 -11.39 9.14 5.61
CA GLY A 175 -11.50 9.09 4.14
C GLY A 175 -10.30 9.67 3.39
N GLU A 176 -9.32 10.26 4.08
CA GLU A 176 -8.11 10.87 3.49
C GLU A 176 -6.85 10.02 3.71
N THR A 177 -7.00 8.69 3.78
CA THR A 177 -5.89 7.73 3.71
C THR A 177 -5.59 7.41 2.25
N PHE A 178 -4.40 7.75 1.76
CA PHE A 178 -3.99 7.58 0.36
C PHE A 178 -3.37 6.21 0.12
N LEU A 179 -3.78 5.57 -0.96
CA LEU A 179 -3.39 4.22 -1.35
C LEU A 179 -2.83 4.21 -2.77
N SER A 180 -1.78 3.43 -3.01
CA SER A 180 -1.38 2.99 -4.33
C SER A 180 -2.36 1.92 -4.81
N PRO A 181 -3.13 2.15 -5.90
CA PRO A 181 -4.10 1.18 -6.39
C PRO A 181 -3.45 -0.02 -7.10
N PRO A 182 -4.22 -1.09 -7.38
CA PRO A 182 -3.72 -2.28 -8.08
C PRO A 182 -3.06 -1.96 -9.43
N ALA A 183 -3.60 -1.03 -10.22
CA ALA A 183 -3.01 -0.61 -11.49
C ALA A 183 -1.55 -0.17 -11.34
N LYS A 184 -1.30 0.73 -10.39
CA LYS A 184 0.01 1.27 -10.05
C LYS A 184 0.96 0.18 -9.53
N ILE A 185 0.48 -0.67 -8.61
CA ILE A 185 1.26 -1.79 -8.07
C ILE A 185 1.68 -2.77 -9.18
N ARG A 186 0.73 -3.16 -10.04
CA ARG A 186 0.97 -4.13 -11.12
C ARG A 186 1.93 -3.55 -12.15
N SER A 187 1.74 -2.28 -12.56
CA SER A 187 2.65 -1.55 -13.44
C SER A 187 4.08 -1.57 -12.90
N PHE A 188 4.26 -1.17 -11.63
CA PHE A 188 5.56 -1.13 -10.98
C PHE A 188 6.26 -2.50 -10.94
N LEU A 189 5.53 -3.56 -10.56
CA LEU A 189 6.08 -4.92 -10.51
C LEU A 189 6.46 -5.46 -11.88
N MET A 190 5.70 -5.11 -12.92
CA MET A 190 6.03 -5.47 -14.30
C MET A 190 7.31 -4.77 -14.78
N GLN A 191 7.50 -3.49 -14.41
CA GLN A 191 8.70 -2.72 -14.75
C GLN A 191 9.94 -3.17 -13.97
N SER A 192 9.78 -3.59 -12.71
CA SER A 192 10.87 -4.11 -11.88
C SER A 192 11.32 -5.53 -12.23
N GLY A 193 10.61 -6.21 -13.15
CA GLY A 193 10.91 -7.57 -13.59
C GLY A 193 10.32 -8.68 -12.72
N VAL A 194 9.65 -8.33 -11.61
CA VAL A 194 9.08 -9.30 -10.66
C VAL A 194 7.62 -9.67 -10.99
N GLY A 195 6.98 -8.98 -11.93
CA GLY A 195 5.57 -9.18 -12.24
C GLY A 195 5.18 -10.64 -12.56
N ARG A 196 5.98 -11.37 -13.33
CA ARG A 196 5.71 -12.80 -13.60
C ARG A 196 5.77 -13.68 -12.34
N LEU A 197 6.70 -13.38 -11.43
CA LEU A 197 6.84 -14.08 -10.15
C LEU A 197 5.67 -13.74 -9.20
N ALA A 198 5.14 -12.52 -9.30
CA ALA A 198 3.93 -12.07 -8.60
C ALA A 198 2.63 -12.58 -9.25
N GLY A 199 2.69 -13.52 -10.19
CA GLY A 199 1.52 -14.08 -10.87
C GLY A 199 0.85 -13.14 -11.88
N LEU A 200 1.48 -12.02 -12.22
CA LEU A 200 0.95 -11.06 -13.19
C LEU A 200 1.25 -11.53 -14.61
N ARG A 201 0.22 -11.47 -15.46
CA ARG A 201 0.35 -11.66 -16.91
C ARG A 201 0.49 -10.30 -17.57
N ARG A 202 1.33 -10.20 -18.62
CA ARG A 202 1.22 -9.06 -19.55
C ARG A 202 -0.18 -9.12 -20.16
N GLY A 203 -1.01 -8.12 -19.91
CA GLY A 203 -2.32 -8.03 -20.55
C GLY A 203 -2.16 -8.02 -22.07
N SER A 204 -2.81 -8.95 -22.75
CA SER A 204 -3.28 -8.73 -24.11
C SER A 204 -4.24 -7.54 -24.08
N ALA A 205 -4.12 -6.63 -25.04
CA ALA A 205 -5.03 -5.51 -25.23
C ALA A 205 -6.50 -5.95 -25.15
N MET A 206 -7.31 -5.15 -24.45
CA MET A 206 -8.77 -5.04 -24.51
C MET A 206 -9.53 -6.35 -24.75
N ALA A 207 -9.91 -7.05 -23.67
CA ALA A 207 -11.17 -7.78 -23.69
C ALA A 207 -12.27 -6.77 -23.32
N GLU A 208 -13.29 -6.67 -24.17
CA GLU A 208 -14.45 -5.78 -24.03
C GLU A 208 -14.98 -5.76 -22.59
N SER A 209 -14.93 -4.59 -21.95
CA SER A 209 -15.63 -4.34 -20.69
C SER A 209 -17.14 -4.49 -20.93
N PRO A 210 -17.86 -5.33 -20.16
CA PRO A 210 -19.29 -5.21 -20.08
C PRO A 210 -19.60 -3.83 -19.47
N GLN A 211 -20.47 -3.07 -20.14
CA GLN A 211 -20.90 -1.74 -19.70
C GLN A 211 -21.24 -1.77 -18.21
N ARG A 212 -20.47 -1.01 -17.41
CA ARG A 212 -20.79 -0.73 -16.00
C ARG A 212 -22.19 -0.13 -15.97
N THR A 213 -23.17 -0.90 -15.47
CA THR A 213 -24.49 -0.36 -15.20
C THR A 213 -24.39 0.57 -14.00
N ASP A 214 -24.67 1.84 -14.25
CA ASP A 214 -24.69 2.93 -13.29
C ASP A 214 -25.55 2.57 -12.05
N PRO A 215 -24.99 2.52 -10.83
CA PRO A 215 -25.74 2.15 -9.63
C PRO A 215 -26.79 3.22 -9.23
N VAL A 216 -26.78 4.39 -9.86
CA VAL A 216 -27.72 5.50 -9.59
C VAL A 216 -29.09 5.30 -10.26
N ALA A 217 -29.24 4.34 -11.17
CA ALA A 217 -30.50 4.12 -11.91
C ALA A 217 -31.58 3.31 -11.16
N ARG A 218 -31.36 2.88 -9.92
CA ARG A 218 -32.34 2.09 -9.12
C ARG A 218 -33.03 2.87 -7.99
N GLN A 219 -33.35 4.14 -8.21
CA GLN A 219 -34.34 4.85 -7.40
C GLN A 219 -35.15 5.82 -8.28
N GLN A 220 -36.12 5.28 -9.01
CA GLN A 220 -37.34 5.98 -9.44
C GLN A 220 -38.52 5.04 -9.26
#